data_AF-A0A484K636-F1
#
_entry.id   AF-A0A484K636-F1
#
_cell.length_a   1.000
_cell.length_b   1.000
_cell.length_c   1.000
_cell.angle_alpha   90.00
_cell.angle_beta   90.00
_cell.angle_gamma   90.00
#
_symmetry.space_group_name_H-M   'P 1'
#
loop_
_entity.id
_entity.type
_entity.pdbx_description
1 polymer ?
#
loop_
_entity_poly.entity_id
_entity_poly.type
_entity_poly.pdbx_seq_one_letter_code
_entity_poly.pdbx_strand_id
1 'polypeptide(L)'
;MDIIDSPPQSSSTFLGKLRAKVVEIAKNVFKMGKEDPRRIVHSFKVGIALTINSLFYYCNSLYDSFETSGIWAVLTVVVVFEFTVGATLSKGLNRGFATLVAAGMGVGAKYLADLCGEKGEPIVLGALVFILAGVLTFARFAPRIKKKYDYGVLIFILTFSMVAVSGYRSEEIIEVARHRFLTVVIAGGTCILISIILCPAWAGQDLQNLIAANIEKLGLSIEVHILGFRKGKEEPPKVTTHLLNTIDPYSIPRLLRNLWQTLHGGK
;
A
#
# COMPACT_ATOMS: atom_id res chain seq x y z
N MET A 1 51.92 48.40 5.18
CA MET A 1 51.21 47.20 5.67
C MET A 1 49.74 47.41 5.33
N ASP A 2 49.26 46.91 4.20
CA ASP A 2 47.82 46.84 3.92
C ASP A 2 47.50 45.40 3.54
N ILE A 3 46.89 44.71 4.51
CA ILE A 3 46.16 43.46 4.29
C ILE A 3 44.78 43.91 3.83
N ILE A 4 44.47 43.77 2.54
CA ILE A 4 43.09 43.75 2.05
C ILE A 4 42.86 42.44 1.32
N ASP A 5 42.04 41.65 1.98
CA ASP A 5 41.46 40.35 1.66
C ASP A 5 41.01 40.23 0.20
N SER A 6 41.50 39.23 -0.52
CA SER A 6 40.95 38.81 -1.81
C SER A 6 39.78 37.84 -1.57
N PRO A 7 38.56 38.08 -2.12
CA PRO A 7 37.43 37.21 -1.84
C PRO A 7 37.60 35.83 -2.53
N PRO A 8 37.03 34.75 -1.97
CA PRO A 8 37.32 33.39 -2.41
C PRO A 8 36.64 33.06 -3.74
N GLN A 9 37.43 32.80 -4.80
CA GLN A 9 36.97 32.34 -6.13
C GLN A 9 36.32 30.94 -6.17
N SER A 10 36.25 30.24 -5.03
CA SER A 10 35.68 28.89 -4.93
C SER A 10 34.14 28.86 -4.99
N SER A 11 33.48 29.90 -4.47
CA SER A 11 32.01 29.96 -4.36
C SER A 11 31.29 30.14 -5.70
N SER A 12 31.88 30.91 -6.63
CA SER A 12 31.31 31.19 -7.96
C SER A 12 31.27 29.94 -8.86
N THR A 13 32.28 29.08 -8.74
CA THR A 13 32.40 27.83 -9.52
C THR A 13 31.39 26.78 -9.04
N PHE A 14 31.14 26.72 -7.73
CA PHE A 14 30.13 25.83 -7.14
C PHE A 14 28.70 26.29 -7.45
N LEU A 15 28.42 27.59 -7.33
CA LEU A 15 27.14 28.18 -7.72
C LEU A 15 26.82 28.00 -9.21
N GLY A 16 27.83 28.13 -10.08
CA GLY A 16 27.69 27.87 -11.51
C GLY A 16 27.33 26.42 -11.83
N LYS A 17 27.97 25.45 -11.16
CA LYS A 17 27.66 24.01 -11.28
C LYS A 17 26.27 23.68 -10.74
N LEU A 18 25.87 24.28 -9.61
CA LEU A 18 24.52 24.14 -9.05
C LEU A 18 23.47 24.68 -10.04
N ARG A 19 23.68 25.88 -10.57
CA ARG A 19 22.76 26.49 -11.53
C ARG A 19 22.60 25.64 -12.80
N ALA A 20 23.70 25.12 -13.36
CA ALA A 20 23.67 24.24 -14.52
C ALA A 20 22.87 22.96 -14.23
N LYS A 21 23.10 22.34 -13.06
CA LYS A 21 22.37 21.13 -12.63
C LYS A 21 20.88 21.40 -12.40
N VAL A 22 20.52 22.54 -11.83
CA VAL A 22 19.13 22.97 -11.66
C VAL A 22 18.45 23.21 -13.02
N VAL A 23 19.14 23.84 -13.97
CA VAL A 23 18.63 24.08 -15.33
C VAL A 23 18.44 22.77 -16.10
N GLU A 24 19.36 21.81 -15.93
CA GLU A 24 19.24 20.48 -16.51
C GLU A 24 18.06 19.70 -15.92
N ILE A 25 17.90 19.72 -14.59
CA ILE A 25 16.74 19.14 -13.91
C ILE A 25 15.45 19.80 -14.40
N ALA A 26 15.42 21.13 -14.52
CA ALA A 26 14.24 21.86 -15.00
C ALA A 26 13.88 21.48 -16.44
N LYS A 27 14.87 21.36 -17.35
CA LYS A 27 14.65 20.88 -18.72
C LYS A 27 14.13 19.45 -18.75
N ASN A 28 14.67 18.56 -17.92
CA ASN A 28 14.24 17.17 -17.82
C ASN A 28 12.81 17.07 -17.25
N VAL A 29 12.46 17.87 -16.24
CA VAL A 29 11.10 17.96 -15.69
C VAL A 29 10.11 18.50 -16.73
N PHE A 30 10.50 19.54 -17.48
CA PHE A 30 9.66 20.10 -18.53
C PHE A 30 9.44 19.10 -19.67
N LYS A 31 10.47 18.33 -20.03
CA LYS A 31 10.39 17.24 -21.01
C LYS A 31 9.49 16.10 -20.50
N MET A 32 9.68 15.65 -19.25
CA MET A 32 8.83 14.65 -18.61
C MET A 32 7.35 15.08 -18.55
N GLY A 33 7.10 16.37 -18.31
CA GLY A 33 5.76 16.94 -18.29
C GLY A 33 5.09 17.01 -19.66
N LYS A 34 5.87 17.25 -20.72
CA LYS A 34 5.39 17.30 -22.10
C LYS A 34 5.17 15.90 -22.70
N GLU A 35 5.94 14.92 -22.26
CA GLU A 35 5.84 13.52 -22.69
C GLU A 35 4.65 12.79 -22.07
N ASP A 36 4.27 13.12 -20.82
CA ASP A 36 3.20 12.42 -20.11
C ASP A 36 2.42 13.37 -19.17
N PRO A 37 1.43 14.14 -19.67
CA PRO A 37 0.70 15.14 -18.89
C PRO A 37 -0.02 14.55 -17.67
N ARG A 38 -0.26 13.23 -17.69
CA ARG A 38 -0.83 12.49 -16.56
C ARG A 38 0.07 12.53 -15.31
N ARG A 39 1.40 12.63 -15.47
CA ARG A 39 2.36 12.71 -14.35
C ARG A 39 2.33 14.04 -13.63
N ILE A 40 2.06 15.13 -14.36
CA ILE A 40 1.88 16.46 -13.75
C ILE A 40 0.59 16.46 -12.93
N VAL A 41 -0.52 16.00 -13.52
CA VAL A 41 -1.82 15.94 -12.84
C VAL A 41 -1.73 15.04 -11.61
N HIS A 42 -1.07 13.88 -11.70
CA HIS A 42 -0.85 13.00 -10.56
C HIS A 42 -0.03 13.66 -9.44
N SER A 43 1.09 14.29 -9.77
CA SER A 43 1.94 14.98 -8.77
C SER A 43 1.18 16.12 -8.08
N PHE A 44 0.39 16.89 -8.84
CA PHE A 44 -0.45 17.97 -8.30
C PHE A 44 -1.56 17.43 -7.39
N LYS A 45 -2.18 16.32 -7.79
CA LYS A 45 -3.22 15.62 -7.03
C LYS A 45 -2.71 15.07 -5.70
N VAL A 46 -1.52 14.46 -5.70
CA VAL A 46 -0.83 14.01 -4.48
C VAL A 46 -0.53 15.21 -3.57
N GLY A 47 -0.04 16.31 -4.14
CA GLY A 47 0.24 17.56 -3.42
C GLY A 47 -1.00 18.11 -2.72
N ILE A 48 -2.12 18.25 -3.44
CA ILE A 48 -3.41 18.69 -2.85
C ILE A 48 -3.89 17.72 -1.78
N ALA A 49 -3.79 16.40 -2.01
CA ALA A 49 -4.19 15.41 -1.03
C ALA A 49 -3.40 15.52 0.27
N LEU A 50 -2.09 15.71 0.17
CA LEU A 50 -1.22 15.97 1.31
C LEU A 50 -1.57 17.27 2.00
N THR A 51 -1.76 18.36 1.26
CA THR A 51 -2.10 19.67 1.83
C THR A 51 -3.44 19.64 2.55
N ILE A 52 -4.49 19.08 1.94
CA ILE A 52 -5.81 18.95 2.57
C ILE A 52 -5.75 18.03 3.78
N ASN A 53 -5.05 16.90 3.70
CA ASN A 53 -4.91 16.01 4.86
C ASN A 53 -4.15 16.70 6.00
N SER A 54 -3.06 17.42 5.70
CA SER A 54 -2.33 18.22 6.69
C SER A 54 -3.18 19.35 7.28
N LEU A 55 -3.94 20.08 6.46
CA LEU A 55 -4.88 21.11 6.94
C LEU A 55 -5.99 20.53 7.79
N PHE A 56 -6.55 19.38 7.41
CA PHE A 56 -7.56 18.68 8.19
C PHE A 56 -7.01 18.29 9.57
N TYR A 57 -5.74 17.90 9.64
CA TYR A 57 -5.04 17.67 10.91
C TYR A 57 -4.76 18.96 11.71
N TYR A 58 -4.52 20.09 11.05
CA TYR A 58 -4.32 21.37 11.73
C TYR A 58 -5.62 22.02 12.21
N CYS A 59 -6.74 21.81 11.51
CA CYS A 59 -8.03 22.43 11.84
C CYS A 59 -8.92 21.58 12.76
N ASN A 60 -8.77 20.25 12.77
CA ASN A 60 -9.49 19.43 13.74
C ASN A 60 -8.79 19.44 15.10
N SER A 61 -9.59 19.60 16.16
CA SER A 61 -9.26 19.40 17.58
C SER A 61 -8.87 17.94 17.95
N LEU A 62 -8.26 17.20 17.03
CA LEU A 62 -7.71 15.87 17.30
C LEU A 62 -6.29 15.95 17.86
N TYR A 63 -5.67 17.13 17.88
CA TYR A 63 -4.35 17.31 18.49
C TYR A 63 -4.36 17.03 20.00
N ASP A 64 -5.46 17.38 20.70
CA ASP A 64 -5.60 17.22 22.16
C ASP A 64 -5.92 15.77 22.63
N SER A 65 -6.11 14.82 21.70
CA SER A 65 -6.31 13.39 22.06
C SER A 65 -5.37 12.43 21.32
N PHE A 66 -4.53 12.92 20.39
CA PHE A 66 -3.83 12.07 19.43
C PHE A 66 -2.39 12.50 19.08
N GLU A 67 -1.54 12.85 20.06
CA GLU A 67 -0.12 13.20 19.83
C GLU A 67 0.63 12.21 18.90
N THR A 68 0.27 10.92 18.91
CA THR A 68 0.92 9.89 18.07
C THR A 68 0.14 9.50 16.80
N SER A 69 -1.06 10.02 16.53
CA SER A 69 -1.91 9.53 15.42
C SER A 69 -1.71 10.29 14.11
N GLY A 70 -1.34 11.57 14.16
CA GLY A 70 -1.15 12.41 12.96
C GLY A 70 -0.09 11.91 11.99
N ILE A 71 1.06 11.45 12.50
CA ILE A 71 2.15 10.88 11.68
C ILE A 71 1.64 9.73 10.81
N TRP A 72 0.79 8.87 11.37
CA TRP A 72 0.32 7.68 10.68
C TRP A 72 -0.71 7.96 9.59
N ALA A 73 -1.52 9.00 9.75
CA ALA A 73 -2.42 9.43 8.69
C ALA A 73 -1.65 10.02 7.52
N VAL A 74 -0.66 10.88 7.78
CA VAL A 74 0.21 11.42 6.71
C VAL A 74 0.97 10.28 6.02
N LEU A 75 1.54 9.33 6.78
CA LEU A 75 2.14 8.12 6.22
C LEU A 75 1.14 7.30 5.40
N THR A 76 -0.12 7.24 5.80
CA THR A 76 -1.17 6.53 5.04
C THR A 76 -1.40 7.21 3.70
N VAL A 77 -1.52 8.54 3.65
CA VAL A 77 -1.67 9.28 2.40
C VAL A 77 -0.51 9.01 1.47
N VAL A 78 0.74 9.22 1.95
CA VAL A 78 1.95 9.05 1.12
C VAL A 78 2.07 7.62 0.57
N VAL A 79 1.75 6.62 1.38
CA VAL A 79 1.98 5.21 1.03
C VAL A 79 0.84 4.62 0.19
N VAL A 80 -0.38 5.11 0.37
CA VAL A 80 -1.57 4.62 -0.35
C VAL A 80 -1.74 5.33 -1.70
N PHE A 81 -1.33 6.60 -1.81
CA PHE A 81 -1.48 7.33 -3.07
C PHE A 81 -0.68 6.69 -4.20
N GLU A 82 -1.36 6.46 -5.31
CA GLU A 82 -0.81 5.83 -6.50
C GLU A 82 -1.26 6.58 -7.76
N PHE A 83 -0.55 6.33 -8.86
CA PHE A 83 -0.77 7.04 -10.12
C PHE A 83 -2.24 7.02 -10.57
N THR A 84 -2.88 5.87 -10.39
CA THR A 84 -4.28 5.64 -10.72
C THR A 84 -5.12 5.52 -9.46
N VAL A 85 -6.41 5.86 -9.59
CA VAL A 85 -7.38 5.74 -8.48
C VAL A 85 -7.61 4.28 -8.12
N GLY A 86 -7.62 3.37 -9.09
CA GLY A 86 -7.74 1.92 -8.83
C GLY A 86 -6.58 1.34 -8.04
N ALA A 87 -5.33 1.76 -8.32
CA ALA A 87 -4.17 1.35 -7.53
C ALA A 87 -4.20 1.95 -6.11
N THR A 88 -4.63 3.21 -5.99
CA THR A 88 -4.81 3.89 -4.69
C THR A 88 -5.87 3.17 -3.85
N LEU A 89 -7.01 2.85 -4.44
CA LEU A 89 -8.09 2.11 -3.78
C LEU A 89 -7.63 0.70 -3.40
N SER A 90 -6.96 -0.03 -4.30
CA SER A 90 -6.46 -1.37 -4.02
C SER A 90 -5.44 -1.38 -2.89
N LYS A 91 -4.49 -0.43 -2.86
CA LYS A 91 -3.54 -0.28 -1.75
C LYS A 91 -4.23 0.17 -0.47
N GLY A 92 -5.22 1.07 -0.56
CA GLY A 92 -5.99 1.56 0.58
C GLY A 92 -6.78 0.44 1.25
N LEU A 93 -7.49 -0.37 0.46
CA LEU A 93 -8.20 -1.56 0.95
C LEU A 93 -7.24 -2.58 1.54
N ASN A 94 -6.11 -2.86 0.89
CA ASN A 94 -5.11 -3.78 1.41
C ASN A 94 -4.52 -3.30 2.75
N ARG A 95 -4.29 -1.99 2.88
CA ARG A 95 -3.85 -1.37 4.14
C ARG A 95 -4.92 -1.49 5.22
N GLY A 96 -6.16 -1.12 4.89
CA GLY A 96 -7.29 -1.20 5.82
C GLY A 96 -7.53 -2.62 6.34
N PHE A 97 -7.51 -3.60 5.44
CA PHE A 97 -7.63 -5.01 5.81
C PHE A 97 -6.45 -5.49 6.68
N ALA A 98 -5.22 -5.19 6.28
CA ALA A 98 -4.03 -5.54 7.07
C ALA A 98 -4.08 -4.91 8.47
N THR A 99 -4.48 -3.64 8.57
CA THR A 99 -4.65 -2.93 9.85
C THR A 99 -5.75 -3.55 10.70
N LEU A 100 -6.89 -3.93 10.12
CA LEU A 100 -7.98 -4.57 10.86
C LEU A 100 -7.55 -5.92 11.44
N VAL A 101 -6.95 -6.78 10.62
CA VAL A 101 -6.49 -8.10 11.06
C VAL A 101 -5.37 -7.96 12.11
N ALA A 102 -4.43 -7.05 11.88
CA ALA A 102 -3.34 -6.78 12.83
C ALA A 102 -3.84 -6.22 14.17
N ALA A 103 -4.79 -5.29 14.14
CA ALA A 103 -5.40 -4.73 15.35
C ALA A 103 -6.16 -5.80 16.14
N GLY A 104 -6.97 -6.63 15.46
CA GLY A 104 -7.67 -7.76 16.08
C GLY A 104 -6.71 -8.76 16.71
N MET A 105 -5.64 -9.13 15.98
CA MET A 105 -4.58 -10.00 16.52
C MET A 105 -3.83 -9.34 17.68
N GLY A 106 -3.61 -8.03 17.65
CA GLY A 106 -3.00 -7.27 18.75
C GLY A 106 -3.83 -7.31 20.02
N VAL A 107 -5.15 -7.18 19.91
CA VAL A 107 -6.09 -7.35 21.05
C VAL A 107 -6.03 -8.78 21.58
N GLY A 108 -6.03 -9.78 20.70
CA GLY A 108 -5.87 -11.18 21.09
C GLY A 108 -4.53 -11.45 21.80
N ALA A 109 -3.43 -10.84 21.32
CA ALA A 109 -2.13 -10.96 21.93
C ALA A 109 -2.09 -10.37 23.35
N LYS A 110 -2.74 -9.22 23.60
CA LYS A 110 -2.87 -8.68 24.95
C LYS A 110 -3.71 -9.59 25.84
N TYR A 111 -4.86 -10.05 25.36
CA TYR A 111 -5.69 -10.98 26.15
C TYR A 111 -4.91 -12.25 26.57
N LEU A 112 -4.06 -12.78 25.68
CA LEU A 112 -3.17 -13.90 26.01
C LEU A 112 -2.10 -13.52 27.03
N ALA A 113 -1.58 -12.30 26.97
CA ALA A 113 -0.55 -11.80 27.88
C ALA A 113 -1.10 -11.51 29.28
N ASP A 114 -2.33 -10.98 29.38
CA ASP A 114 -3.03 -10.73 30.65
C ASP A 114 -3.20 -12.01 31.47
N LEU A 115 -3.46 -13.14 30.81
CA LEU A 115 -3.57 -14.46 31.46
C LEU A 115 -2.26 -14.91 32.13
N CYS A 116 -1.12 -14.34 31.74
CA CYS A 116 0.19 -14.65 32.32
C CYS A 116 0.57 -13.74 33.50
N GLY A 117 -0.32 -12.81 33.90
CA GLY A 117 -0.14 -11.90 35.03
C GLY A 117 0.75 -10.69 34.71
N GLU A 118 0.69 -9.66 35.58
CA GLU A 118 1.30 -8.33 35.33
C GLU A 118 2.82 -8.37 35.03
N LYS A 119 3.58 -9.27 35.68
CA LYS A 119 5.02 -9.42 35.42
C LYS A 119 5.31 -10.21 34.14
N GLY A 120 4.39 -11.08 33.71
CA GLY A 120 4.53 -11.92 32.52
C GLY A 120 4.04 -11.24 31.24
N GLU A 121 3.10 -10.31 31.35
CA GLU A 121 2.48 -9.59 30.24
C GLU A 121 3.49 -8.98 29.23
N PRO A 122 4.50 -8.17 29.64
CA PRO A 122 5.45 -7.58 28.68
C PRO A 122 6.36 -8.63 28.03
N ILE A 123 6.66 -9.72 28.75
CA ILE A 123 7.51 -10.81 28.26
C ILE A 123 6.76 -11.58 27.17
N VAL A 124 5.49 -11.89 27.41
CA VAL A 124 4.63 -12.61 26.46
C VAL A 124 4.34 -11.75 25.22
N LEU A 125 3.97 -10.47 25.40
CA LEU A 125 3.80 -9.54 24.28
C LEU A 125 5.08 -9.40 23.45
N GLY A 126 6.23 -9.24 24.10
CA GLY A 126 7.53 -9.17 23.43
C GLY A 126 7.85 -10.44 22.64
N ALA A 127 7.59 -11.61 23.21
CA ALA A 127 7.77 -12.90 22.54
C ALA A 127 6.84 -13.05 21.33
N LEU A 128 5.57 -12.68 21.45
CA LEU A 128 4.60 -12.72 20.36
C LEU A 128 5.02 -11.78 19.21
N VAL A 129 5.43 -10.55 19.52
CA VAL A 129 5.97 -9.60 18.53
C VAL A 129 7.21 -10.17 17.85
N PHE A 130 8.15 -10.72 18.60
CA PHE A 130 9.37 -11.30 18.04
C PHE A 130 9.06 -12.46 17.08
N ILE A 131 8.21 -13.40 17.49
CA ILE A 131 7.85 -14.58 16.68
C ILE A 131 7.08 -14.15 15.43
N LEU A 132 6.01 -13.35 15.57
CA LEU A 132 5.20 -12.90 14.42
C LEU A 132 6.02 -12.06 13.45
N ALA A 133 6.76 -11.05 13.94
CA ALA A 133 7.58 -10.21 13.08
C ALA A 133 8.69 -11.02 12.41
N GLY A 134 9.33 -11.95 13.13
CA GLY A 134 10.36 -12.84 12.59
C GLY A 134 9.82 -13.75 11.48
N VAL A 135 8.73 -14.47 11.74
CA VAL A 135 8.10 -15.37 10.77
C VAL A 135 7.63 -14.60 9.54
N LEU A 136 6.96 -13.47 9.71
CA LEU A 136 6.44 -12.69 8.59
C LEU A 136 7.57 -12.01 7.79
N THR A 137 8.62 -11.54 8.46
CA THR A 137 9.80 -10.99 7.77
C THR A 137 10.51 -12.07 6.98
N PHE A 138 10.62 -13.29 7.53
CA PHE A 138 11.17 -14.43 6.79
C PHE A 138 10.27 -14.80 5.59
N ALA A 139 8.95 -14.85 5.80
CA ALA A 139 7.97 -15.14 4.76
C ALA A 139 8.03 -14.14 3.59
N ARG A 140 8.42 -12.88 3.83
CA ARG A 140 8.63 -11.87 2.78
C ARG A 140 9.79 -12.17 1.84
N PHE A 141 10.76 -13.00 2.24
CA PHE A 141 11.79 -13.47 1.31
C PHE A 141 11.25 -14.47 0.29
N ALA A 142 10.11 -15.11 0.56
CA ALA A 142 9.47 -16.00 -0.39
C ALA A 142 8.95 -15.19 -1.61
N PRO A 143 9.37 -15.51 -2.84
CA PRO A 143 9.00 -14.73 -4.04
C PRO A 143 7.49 -14.61 -4.24
N ARG A 144 6.73 -15.63 -3.83
CA ARG A 144 5.26 -15.67 -3.89
C ARG A 144 4.61 -14.58 -3.03
N ILE A 145 5.12 -14.40 -1.81
CA ILE A 145 4.60 -13.41 -0.86
C ILE A 145 5.10 -12.03 -1.25
N LYS A 146 6.38 -11.90 -1.60
CA LYS A 146 6.99 -10.64 -2.00
C LYS A 146 6.28 -9.97 -3.19
N LYS A 147 5.89 -10.76 -4.20
CA LYS A 147 5.25 -10.20 -5.41
C LYS A 147 3.84 -9.68 -5.15
N LYS A 148 3.09 -10.31 -4.24
CA LYS A 148 1.64 -10.14 -4.15
C LYS A 148 1.17 -9.50 -2.84
N TYR A 149 1.91 -9.70 -1.75
CA TYR A 149 1.49 -9.35 -0.39
C TYR A 149 2.51 -8.54 0.40
N ASP A 150 3.71 -8.23 -0.15
CA ASP A 150 4.79 -7.56 0.61
C ASP A 150 4.32 -6.31 1.34
N TYR A 151 3.56 -5.46 0.65
CA TYR A 151 2.98 -4.26 1.22
C TYR A 151 2.01 -4.56 2.37
N GLY A 152 1.11 -5.53 2.22
CA GLY A 152 0.15 -5.91 3.25
C GLY A 152 0.83 -6.52 4.47
N VAL A 153 1.82 -7.39 4.26
CA VAL A 153 2.61 -8.01 5.33
C VAL A 153 3.40 -6.96 6.11
N LEU A 154 4.00 -5.98 5.42
CA LEU A 154 4.66 -4.84 6.07
C LEU A 154 3.73 -4.07 6.99
N ILE A 155 2.57 -3.65 6.48
CA ILE A 155 1.57 -2.90 7.25
C ILE A 155 1.05 -3.74 8.41
N PHE A 156 0.86 -5.03 8.21
CA PHE A 156 0.44 -5.96 9.25
C PHE A 156 1.47 -6.02 10.39
N ILE A 157 2.74 -6.33 10.09
CA ILE A 157 3.82 -6.42 11.10
C ILE A 157 3.88 -5.10 11.88
N LEU A 158 3.89 -4.00 11.13
CA LEU A 158 4.01 -2.66 11.69
C LEU A 158 2.84 -2.32 12.63
N THR A 159 1.61 -2.59 12.23
CA THR A 159 0.41 -2.32 13.03
C THR A 159 0.34 -3.26 14.24
N PHE A 160 0.61 -4.55 14.06
CA PHE A 160 0.57 -5.53 15.14
C PHE A 160 1.58 -5.19 16.24
N SER A 161 2.84 -4.96 15.86
CA SER A 161 3.89 -4.56 16.82
C SER A 161 3.53 -3.26 17.55
N MET A 162 2.93 -2.30 16.84
CA MET A 162 2.52 -1.04 17.43
C MET A 162 1.35 -1.22 18.43
N VAL A 163 0.32 -1.99 18.07
CA VAL A 163 -0.81 -2.29 18.97
C VAL A 163 -0.35 -3.10 20.18
N ALA A 164 0.54 -4.08 20.00
CA ALA A 164 1.10 -4.87 21.10
C ALA A 164 1.91 -4.00 22.08
N VAL A 165 2.76 -3.09 21.57
CA VAL A 165 3.57 -2.20 22.43
C VAL A 165 2.73 -1.11 23.09
N SER A 166 1.81 -0.49 22.35
CA SER A 166 0.90 0.53 22.91
C SER A 166 -0.11 -0.07 23.88
N GLY A 167 -0.52 -1.31 23.66
CA GLY A 167 -1.49 -2.00 24.50
C GLY A 167 -0.97 -2.39 25.89
N TYR A 168 0.34 -2.51 26.05
CA TYR A 168 0.98 -2.65 27.36
C TYR A 168 0.93 -1.34 28.19
N ARG A 169 0.87 -0.18 27.53
CA ARG A 169 0.93 1.14 28.21
C ARG A 169 -0.43 1.75 28.54
N SER A 170 -1.53 1.19 28.05
CA SER A 170 -2.87 1.74 28.21
C SER A 170 -3.87 0.60 28.40
N GLU A 171 -4.71 0.71 29.43
CA GLU A 171 -5.71 -0.32 29.75
C GLU A 171 -6.78 -0.46 28.64
N GLU A 172 -7.00 0.57 27.82
CA GLU A 172 -8.04 0.62 26.79
C GLU A 172 -7.51 0.33 25.37
N ILE A 173 -7.04 -0.89 25.13
CA ILE A 173 -6.55 -1.32 23.81
C ILE A 173 -7.59 -1.21 22.69
N ILE A 174 -8.86 -1.43 23.03
CA ILE A 174 -9.96 -1.34 22.08
C ILE A 174 -10.09 0.11 21.57
N GLU A 175 -9.89 1.09 22.45
CA GLU A 175 -9.91 2.52 22.11
C GLU A 175 -8.77 2.83 21.13
N VAL A 176 -7.55 2.41 21.46
CA VAL A 176 -6.35 2.62 20.63
C VAL A 176 -6.49 1.94 19.25
N ALA A 177 -6.96 0.70 19.20
CA ALA A 177 -7.19 -0.04 17.97
C ALA A 177 -8.27 0.60 17.09
N ARG A 178 -9.40 0.99 17.69
CA ARG A 178 -10.52 1.68 17.03
C ARG A 178 -10.04 2.99 16.41
N HIS A 179 -9.33 3.82 17.17
CA HIS A 179 -8.82 5.10 16.67
C HIS A 179 -7.82 4.93 15.54
N ARG A 180 -6.95 3.91 15.59
CA ARG A 180 -6.00 3.61 14.51
C ARG A 180 -6.71 3.18 13.23
N PHE A 181 -7.68 2.29 13.35
CA PHE A 181 -8.48 1.86 12.21
C PHE A 181 -9.25 3.02 11.58
N LEU A 182 -9.94 3.83 12.39
CA LEU A 182 -10.68 5.00 11.91
C LEU A 182 -9.75 6.03 11.24
N THR A 183 -8.57 6.26 11.80
CA THR A 183 -7.58 7.18 11.20
C THR A 183 -7.15 6.71 9.81
N VAL A 184 -6.90 5.41 9.63
CA VAL A 184 -6.55 4.83 8.32
C VAL A 184 -7.71 4.91 7.34
N VAL A 185 -8.94 4.64 7.79
CA VAL A 185 -10.15 4.71 6.96
C VAL A 185 -10.45 6.14 6.53
N ILE A 186 -10.37 7.12 7.44
CA ILE A 186 -10.60 8.53 7.14
C ILE A 186 -9.52 9.05 6.19
N ALA A 187 -8.24 8.78 6.46
CA ALA A 187 -7.15 9.20 5.58
C ALA A 187 -7.26 8.56 4.18
N GLY A 188 -7.59 7.26 4.10
CA GLY A 188 -7.83 6.57 2.83
C GLY A 188 -9.05 7.10 2.08
N GLY A 189 -10.15 7.34 2.78
CA GLY A 189 -11.39 7.90 2.23
C GLY A 189 -11.17 9.29 1.65
N THR A 190 -10.48 10.17 2.38
CA THR A 190 -10.11 11.51 1.91
C THR A 190 -9.24 11.44 0.65
N CYS A 191 -8.28 10.49 0.59
CA CYS A 191 -7.46 10.30 -0.62
C CYS A 191 -8.30 9.90 -1.84
N ILE A 192 -9.28 9.00 -1.67
CA ILE A 192 -10.18 8.56 -2.74
C ILE A 192 -11.11 9.70 -3.16
N LEU A 193 -11.65 10.45 -2.21
CA LEU A 193 -12.56 11.56 -2.46
C LEU A 193 -11.88 12.70 -3.23
N ILE A 194 -10.69 13.12 -2.80
CA ILE A 194 -9.85 14.07 -3.53
C ILE A 194 -9.51 13.52 -4.92
N SER A 195 -9.34 12.20 -5.00
CA SER A 195 -9.02 11.55 -6.26
C SER A 195 -10.13 11.55 -7.29
N ILE A 196 -11.37 11.49 -6.83
CA ILE A 196 -12.57 11.54 -7.67
C ILE A 196 -12.88 12.99 -8.06
N ILE A 197 -12.73 13.95 -7.15
CA ILE A 197 -13.04 15.37 -7.40
C ILE A 197 -12.11 15.97 -8.46
N LEU A 198 -10.81 15.68 -8.41
CA LEU A 198 -9.84 16.32 -9.32
C LEU A 198 -9.89 15.76 -10.76
N CYS A 199 -10.28 14.50 -10.97
CA CYS A 199 -10.29 13.84 -12.30
C CYS A 199 -11.30 12.66 -12.39
N PRO A 200 -12.61 12.93 -12.37
CA PRO A 200 -13.64 11.88 -12.28
C PRO A 200 -13.70 10.97 -13.52
N ALA A 201 -13.55 11.51 -14.73
CA ALA A 201 -13.64 10.75 -15.97
C ALA A 201 -12.50 9.72 -16.15
N TRP A 202 -11.29 10.10 -15.74
CA TRP A 202 -10.10 9.22 -15.78
C TRP A 202 -10.11 8.19 -14.65
N ALA A 203 -10.55 8.61 -13.46
CA ALA A 203 -10.71 7.72 -12.30
C ALA A 203 -11.72 6.60 -12.55
N GLY A 204 -12.84 6.93 -13.22
CA GLY A 204 -13.90 5.97 -13.55
C GLY A 204 -13.43 4.88 -14.50
N GLN A 205 -12.84 5.26 -15.64
CA GLN A 205 -12.42 4.31 -16.68
C GLN A 205 -11.35 3.33 -16.16
N ASP A 206 -10.33 3.84 -15.46
CA ASP A 206 -9.25 2.99 -14.92
C ASP A 206 -9.75 2.05 -13.84
N LEU A 207 -10.65 2.53 -12.96
CA LEU A 207 -11.22 1.71 -11.90
C LEU A 207 -12.13 0.62 -12.49
N GLN A 208 -12.97 0.96 -13.47
CA GLN A 208 -13.83 0.00 -14.16
C GLN A 208 -13.00 -1.08 -14.87
N ASN A 209 -11.92 -0.71 -15.55
CA ASN A 209 -11.01 -1.66 -16.20
C ASN A 209 -10.33 -2.60 -15.19
N LEU A 210 -9.90 -2.07 -14.04
CA LEU A 210 -9.33 -2.89 -12.96
C LEU A 210 -10.35 -3.84 -12.33
N ILE A 211 -11.57 -3.36 -12.08
CA ILE A 211 -12.67 -4.18 -11.55
C ILE A 211 -13.00 -5.30 -12.53
N ALA A 212 -13.19 -4.98 -13.80
CA ALA A 212 -13.48 -5.96 -14.85
C ALA A 212 -12.40 -7.04 -14.92
N ALA A 213 -11.12 -6.66 -14.95
CA ALA A 213 -10.00 -7.60 -14.98
C ALA A 213 -9.92 -8.50 -13.74
N ASN A 214 -10.28 -7.99 -12.55
CA ASN A 214 -10.30 -8.78 -11.32
C ASN A 214 -11.49 -9.75 -11.28
N ILE A 215 -12.68 -9.32 -11.70
CA ILE A 215 -13.87 -10.17 -11.81
C ILE A 215 -13.61 -11.30 -12.81
N GLU A 216 -12.99 -11.01 -13.95
CA GLU A 216 -12.64 -12.01 -14.95
C GLU A 216 -11.64 -13.05 -14.41
N LYS A 217 -10.59 -12.60 -13.70
CA LYS A 217 -9.65 -13.51 -13.04
C LYS A 217 -10.33 -14.41 -11.99
N LEU A 218 -11.27 -13.86 -11.23
CA LEU A 218 -12.05 -14.64 -10.27
C LEU A 218 -12.93 -15.67 -10.99
N GLY A 219 -13.61 -15.27 -12.05
CA GLY A 219 -14.43 -16.16 -12.89
C GLY A 219 -13.61 -17.33 -13.45
N LEU A 220 -12.44 -17.05 -14.02
CA LEU A 220 -11.53 -18.09 -14.52
C LEU A 220 -11.02 -19.03 -13.41
N SER A 221 -10.73 -18.49 -12.21
CA SER A 221 -10.29 -19.32 -11.09
C SER A 221 -11.39 -20.29 -10.65
N ILE A 222 -12.65 -19.83 -10.62
CA ILE A 222 -13.81 -20.65 -10.27
C ILE A 222 -14.07 -21.70 -11.35
N GLU A 223 -14.04 -21.31 -12.63
CA GLU A 223 -14.24 -22.21 -13.75
C GLU A 223 -13.21 -23.35 -13.76
N VAL A 224 -11.92 -23.02 -13.59
CA VAL A 224 -10.84 -24.01 -13.50
C VAL A 224 -11.05 -24.97 -12.33
N HIS A 225 -11.52 -24.47 -11.18
CA HIS A 225 -11.78 -25.30 -10.01
C HIS A 225 -12.96 -26.25 -10.23
N ILE A 226 -14.06 -25.76 -10.81
CA ILE A 226 -15.25 -26.57 -11.15
C ILE A 226 -14.90 -27.64 -12.20
N LEU A 227 -14.12 -27.29 -13.23
CA LEU A 227 -13.68 -28.26 -14.25
C LEU A 227 -12.72 -29.31 -13.68
N GLY A 228 -11.87 -28.93 -12.72
CA GLY A 228 -11.02 -29.85 -11.97
C GLY A 228 -11.85 -30.87 -11.17
N PHE A 229 -12.83 -30.38 -10.41
CA PHE A 229 -13.80 -31.22 -9.70
C PHE A 229 -14.57 -32.16 -10.64
N ARG A 230 -15.08 -31.66 -11.77
CA ARG A 230 -15.84 -32.47 -12.74
C ARG A 230 -15.01 -33.58 -13.37
N LYS A 231 -13.69 -33.37 -13.56
CA LYS A 231 -12.77 -34.37 -14.10
C LYS A 231 -12.18 -35.32 -13.04
N GLY A 232 -12.60 -35.23 -11.77
CA GLY A 232 -12.04 -36.05 -10.69
C GLY A 232 -10.55 -35.82 -10.46
N LYS A 233 -10.01 -34.67 -10.87
CA LYS A 233 -8.61 -34.30 -10.63
C LYS A 233 -8.55 -33.37 -9.43
N GLU A 234 -8.01 -33.87 -8.32
CA GLU A 234 -7.85 -33.11 -7.07
C GLU A 234 -6.81 -31.98 -7.17
N GLU A 235 -5.94 -31.96 -8.18
CA GLU A 235 -4.95 -30.90 -8.38
C GLU A 235 -5.24 -30.02 -9.61
N PRO A 236 -5.24 -28.67 -9.48
CA PRO A 236 -5.26 -27.78 -10.62
C PRO A 236 -3.95 -27.94 -11.43
N PRO A 237 -4.01 -28.06 -12.78
CA PRO A 237 -2.82 -28.23 -13.59
C PRO A 237 -1.85 -27.04 -13.41
N LYS A 238 -0.59 -27.33 -13.06
CA LYS A 238 0.49 -26.34 -12.78
C LYS A 238 0.72 -25.33 -13.92
N VAL A 239 0.27 -25.66 -15.14
CA VAL A 239 0.35 -24.81 -16.34
C VAL A 239 -0.57 -23.57 -16.25
N THR A 240 -1.71 -23.67 -15.56
CA THR A 240 -2.74 -22.61 -15.53
C THR A 240 -2.36 -21.42 -14.65
N THR A 241 -1.61 -21.66 -13.57
CA THR A 241 -1.16 -20.61 -12.64
C THR A 241 -0.11 -19.68 -13.26
N HIS A 242 0.68 -20.20 -14.20
CA HIS A 242 1.66 -19.42 -14.95
C HIS A 242 0.98 -18.58 -16.04
N LEU A 243 -0.05 -19.12 -16.69
CA LEU A 243 -0.87 -18.39 -17.66
C LEU A 243 -1.64 -17.25 -16.99
N LEU A 244 -2.37 -17.49 -15.90
CA LEU A 244 -3.17 -16.45 -15.20
C LEU A 244 -2.35 -15.22 -14.71
N ASN A 245 -1.04 -15.40 -14.46
CA ASN A 245 -0.14 -14.33 -14.02
C ASN A 245 0.51 -13.54 -15.18
N THR A 246 0.40 -14.01 -16.42
CA THR A 246 1.11 -13.45 -17.59
C THR A 246 0.16 -12.92 -18.66
N ILE A 247 -1.16 -13.06 -18.47
CA ILE A 247 -2.14 -12.73 -19.50
C ILE A 247 -2.56 -11.26 -19.45
N ASP A 248 -2.33 -10.59 -20.58
CA ASP A 248 -2.95 -9.33 -20.97
C ASP A 248 -4.47 -9.53 -21.14
N PRO A 249 -5.36 -8.73 -20.52
CA PRO A 249 -6.81 -8.94 -20.56
C PRO A 249 -7.39 -9.05 -21.98
N TYR A 250 -6.73 -8.48 -22.99
CA TYR A 250 -7.16 -8.55 -24.39
C TYR A 250 -6.85 -9.89 -25.11
N SER A 251 -6.08 -10.79 -24.52
CA SER A 251 -5.65 -12.05 -25.14
C SER A 251 -6.43 -13.29 -24.67
N ILE A 252 -7.29 -13.12 -23.67
CA ILE A 252 -8.06 -14.19 -23.00
C ILE A 252 -9.01 -14.96 -23.95
N PRO A 253 -9.72 -14.31 -24.91
CA PRO A 253 -10.60 -15.06 -25.84
C PRO A 253 -9.84 -16.06 -26.71
N ARG A 254 -8.56 -15.75 -27.03
CA ARG A 254 -7.69 -16.63 -27.81
C ARG A 254 -7.23 -17.83 -26.98
N LEU A 255 -6.97 -17.63 -25.70
CA LEU A 255 -6.57 -18.70 -24.78
C LEU A 255 -7.72 -19.64 -24.42
N LEU A 256 -8.92 -19.11 -24.21
CA LEU A 256 -10.14 -19.91 -24.04
C LEU A 256 -10.38 -20.82 -25.25
N ARG A 257 -10.16 -20.29 -26.46
CA ARG A 257 -10.27 -21.08 -27.70
C ARG A 257 -9.22 -22.20 -27.78
N ASN A 258 -7.98 -21.92 -27.40
CA ASN A 258 -6.90 -22.91 -27.40
C ASN A 258 -7.07 -23.97 -26.30
N LEU A 259 -7.56 -23.58 -25.11
CA LEU A 259 -7.90 -24.49 -24.02
C LEU A 259 -9.10 -25.39 -24.39
N TRP A 260 -10.12 -24.82 -25.02
CA TRP A 260 -11.25 -25.59 -25.54
C TRP A 260 -10.79 -26.64 -26.57
N GLN A 261 -9.94 -26.24 -27.51
CA GLN A 261 -9.38 -27.15 -28.53
C GLN A 261 -8.49 -28.24 -27.93
N THR A 262 -7.68 -27.94 -26.92
CA THR A 262 -6.84 -28.95 -26.24
C THR A 262 -7.65 -29.89 -25.35
N LEU A 263 -8.75 -29.43 -24.76
CA LEU A 263 -9.63 -30.25 -23.92
C LEU A 263 -10.56 -31.17 -24.73
N HIS A 264 -10.88 -30.81 -25.98
CA HIS A 264 -11.79 -31.56 -26.87
C HIS A 264 -11.12 -32.17 -28.12
N GLY A 265 -9.84 -31.86 -28.40
CA GLY A 265 -9.12 -32.28 -29.60
C GLY A 265 -8.22 -33.51 -29.45
N GLY A 266 -8.24 -34.19 -28.29
CA GLY A 266 -7.58 -35.48 -28.11
C GLY A 266 -8.51 -36.64 -28.46
N LYS A 267 -8.61 -36.97 -29.76
CA LYS A 267 -9.02 -38.29 -30.25
C LYS A 267 -7.93 -38.81 -31.18
#